data_AF-A0A0A2FUJ8-F1
#
_entry.id   AF-A0A0A2FUJ8-F1
#
_cell.length_a   1.000
_cell.length_b   1.000
_cell.length_c   1.000
_cell.angle_alpha   90.00
_cell.angle_beta   90.00
_cell.angle_gamma   90.00
#
_symmetry.space_group_name_H-M   'P 1'
#
loop_
_entity.id
_entity.type
_entity.pdbx_description
1 polymer ?
#
loop_
_entity_poly.entity_id
_entity_poly.type
_entity_poly.pdbx_seq_one_letter_code
_entity_poly.pdbx_strand_id
1 'polypeptide(L)'
;MQIRINKLISESGLGSRREAEAYITEGRIYINGKRASLSDKVCEKDTVLLDDVELPVAELIQELSAAEAYRKAIEKPSHKNTKQKAERTYISPKSASLRSKSKNNPENKRRHKYKERLETENRESPYAELNRKIRKQKK
;
A
#
# COMPACT_ATOMS: atom_id res chain seq x y z
N MET A 1 2.24 4.18 -21.99
CA MET A 1 1.88 5.15 -20.91
C MET A 1 1.39 6.45 -21.56
N GLN A 2 0.58 7.28 -20.90
CA GLN A 2 0.15 8.58 -21.45
C GLN A 2 0.68 9.73 -20.60
N ILE A 3 1.30 10.71 -21.24
CA ILE A 3 1.95 11.85 -20.58
C ILE A 3 1.40 13.16 -21.14
N ARG A 4 1.23 14.18 -20.29
CA ARG A 4 0.86 15.51 -20.78
C ARG A 4 1.96 16.10 -21.64
N ILE A 5 1.59 16.73 -22.75
CA ILE A 5 2.53 17.34 -23.70
C ILE A 5 3.52 18.32 -23.04
N ASN A 6 3.06 19.12 -22.06
CA ASN A 6 3.92 20.06 -21.32
C ASN A 6 5.03 19.32 -20.52
N LYS A 7 4.74 18.13 -20.00
CA LYS A 7 5.74 17.29 -19.31
C LYS A 7 6.71 16.72 -20.35
N LEU A 8 6.21 16.20 -21.47
CA LEU A 8 7.06 15.62 -22.51
C LEU A 8 8.13 16.61 -23.00
N ILE A 9 7.72 17.84 -23.34
CA ILE A 9 8.64 18.88 -23.85
C ILE A 9 9.66 19.30 -22.78
N SER A 10 9.24 19.30 -21.51
CA SER A 10 10.17 19.60 -20.42
C SER A 10 11.23 18.52 -20.23
N GLU A 11 10.89 17.27 -20.51
CA GLU A 11 11.80 16.13 -20.36
C GLU A 11 12.69 15.96 -21.59
N SER A 12 12.25 16.43 -22.76
CA SER A 12 13.08 16.49 -23.97
C SER A 12 14.18 17.54 -23.91
N GLY A 13 14.21 18.39 -22.88
CA GLY A 13 15.23 19.44 -22.71
C GLY A 13 15.07 20.66 -23.62
N LEU A 14 13.95 20.77 -24.37
CA LEU A 14 13.69 21.91 -25.27
C LEU A 14 13.13 23.15 -24.56
N GLY A 15 12.80 23.01 -23.28
CA GLY A 15 12.38 24.12 -22.44
C GLY A 15 11.87 23.65 -21.09
N SER A 16 11.52 24.59 -20.22
CA SER A 16 10.78 24.33 -19.00
C SER A 16 9.31 24.01 -19.30
N ARG A 17 8.59 23.50 -18.29
CA ARG A 17 7.12 23.34 -18.38
C ARG A 17 6.38 24.62 -18.80
N ARG A 18 6.86 25.81 -18.38
CA ARG A 18 6.23 27.09 -18.73
C ARG A 18 6.51 27.49 -20.18
N GLU A 19 7.71 27.23 -20.67
CA GLU A 19 8.06 27.44 -22.08
C GLU A 19 7.27 26.49 -22.98
N ALA A 20 7.11 25.23 -22.55
CA ALA A 20 6.24 24.29 -23.25
C ALA A 20 4.79 24.81 -23.36
N GLU A 21 4.25 25.43 -22.31
CA GLU A 21 2.93 26.07 -22.37
C GLU A 21 2.89 27.21 -23.39
N ALA A 22 3.93 28.07 -23.41
CA ALA A 22 4.05 29.16 -24.37
C ALA A 22 4.05 28.64 -25.83
N TYR A 23 4.88 27.63 -26.12
CA TYR A 23 4.95 27.01 -27.45
C TYR A 23 3.59 26.42 -27.91
N ILE A 24 2.80 25.87 -26.98
CA ILE A 24 1.47 25.34 -27.28
C ILE A 24 0.50 26.48 -27.59
N THR A 25 0.52 27.55 -26.76
CA THR A 25 -0.35 28.72 -26.98
C THR A 25 -0.02 29.47 -28.26
N GLU A 26 1.25 29.54 -28.64
CA GLU A 26 1.73 30.08 -29.91
C GLU A 26 1.38 29.17 -31.11
N GLY A 27 1.02 27.91 -30.85
CA GLY A 27 0.62 26.95 -31.88
C GLY A 27 1.80 26.38 -32.67
N ARG A 28 2.99 26.33 -32.05
CA ARG A 28 4.25 25.82 -32.62
C ARG A 28 4.40 24.30 -32.53
N ILE A 29 3.55 23.65 -31.73
CA ILE A 29 3.59 22.21 -31.51
C ILE A 29 2.47 21.51 -32.26
N TYR A 30 2.84 20.43 -32.94
CA TYR A 30 1.94 19.56 -33.67
C TYR A 30 2.03 18.13 -33.14
N ILE A 31 0.88 17.51 -32.94
CA ILE A 31 0.74 16.10 -32.57
C ILE A 31 0.05 15.41 -33.74
N ASN A 32 0.73 14.49 -34.41
CA ASN A 32 0.22 13.77 -35.57
C ASN A 32 -0.36 14.72 -36.65
N GLY A 33 0.31 15.86 -36.87
CA GLY A 33 -0.10 16.89 -37.83
C GLY A 33 -1.24 17.82 -37.37
N LYS A 34 -1.74 17.68 -36.14
CA LYS A 34 -2.75 18.58 -35.56
C LYS A 34 -2.12 19.50 -34.52
N ARG A 35 -2.54 20.77 -34.48
CA ARG A 35 -2.05 21.73 -33.47
C ARG A 35 -2.41 21.24 -32.07
N ALA A 36 -1.43 21.21 -31.17
CA ALA A 36 -1.59 20.72 -29.81
C ALA A 36 -2.38 21.70 -28.92
N SER A 37 -3.06 21.16 -27.91
CA SER A 37 -3.72 21.87 -26.82
C SER A 37 -3.00 21.61 -25.47
N LEU A 38 -3.15 22.53 -24.50
CA LEU A 38 -2.51 22.41 -23.18
C LEU A 38 -2.95 21.16 -22.39
N SER A 39 -4.13 20.65 -22.71
CA SER A 39 -4.73 19.46 -22.09
C SER A 39 -4.30 18.15 -22.77
N ASP A 40 -3.59 18.22 -23.89
CA ASP A 40 -3.29 17.04 -24.69
C ASP A 40 -2.31 16.12 -23.99
N LYS A 41 -2.54 14.82 -24.24
CA LYS A 41 -1.70 13.74 -23.79
C LYS A 41 -1.17 13.02 -25.00
N VAL A 42 0.07 12.58 -24.88
CA VAL A 42 0.80 11.87 -25.92
C VAL A 42 1.19 10.49 -25.42
N CYS A 43 1.19 9.55 -26.35
CA CYS A 43 1.59 8.16 -26.18
C CYS A 43 2.86 7.89 -26.98
N GLU A 44 3.50 6.75 -26.72
CA GLU A 44 4.77 6.34 -27.37
C GLU A 44 4.67 6.22 -28.89
N LYS A 45 3.46 6.11 -29.44
CA LYS A 45 3.20 5.97 -30.88
C LYS A 45 2.90 7.30 -31.58
N ASP A 46 2.76 8.38 -30.82
CA ASP A 46 2.42 9.68 -31.39
C ASP A 46 3.67 10.39 -31.89
N THR A 47 3.57 11.04 -33.05
CA THR A 47 4.62 11.91 -33.59
C THR A 47 4.37 13.34 -33.11
N VAL A 48 5.34 13.90 -32.38
CA VAL A 48 5.27 15.28 -31.91
C VAL A 48 6.35 16.09 -32.61
N LEU A 49 5.93 17.21 -33.22
CA LEU A 49 6.82 18.18 -33.85
C LEU A 49 6.77 19.49 -33.08
N LEU A 50 7.93 20.10 -32.88
CA LEU A 50 8.10 21.45 -32.37
C LEU A 50 9.00 22.20 -33.34
N ASP A 51 8.49 23.26 -33.98
CA ASP A 51 9.22 24.04 -34.99
C ASP A 51 9.93 23.16 -36.03
N ASP A 52 9.21 22.19 -36.59
CA ASP A 52 9.70 21.23 -37.58
C ASP A 52 10.77 20.24 -37.09
N VAL A 53 11.07 20.22 -35.79
CA VAL A 53 11.93 19.22 -35.14
C VAL A 53 11.05 18.12 -34.53
N GLU A 54 11.26 16.88 -34.97
CA GLU A 54 10.61 15.71 -34.39
C GLU A 54 11.21 15.33 -33.03
N LEU A 55 10.35 15.11 -32.04
CA LEU A 55 10.74 14.68 -30.71
C LEU A 55 10.80 13.15 -30.59
N PRO A 56 11.80 12.58 -29.89
CA PRO A 56 11.88 11.13 -29.62
C PRO A 56 10.88 10.72 -28.52
N VAL A 57 9.59 10.73 -28.85
CA VAL A 57 8.49 10.51 -27.90
C VAL A 57 8.58 9.14 -27.21
N ALA A 58 8.91 8.10 -27.97
CA ALA A 58 8.98 6.73 -27.47
C ALA A 58 10.02 6.58 -26.34
N GLU A 59 11.24 7.07 -26.57
CA GLU A 59 12.34 7.00 -25.60
C GLU A 59 12.00 7.77 -24.32
N LEU A 60 11.52 9.02 -24.47
CA LEU A 60 11.16 9.88 -23.33
C LEU A 60 10.05 9.26 -22.47
N ILE A 61 9.01 8.69 -23.07
CA ILE A 61 7.93 8.06 -22.31
C ILE A 61 8.43 6.79 -21.61
N GLN A 62 9.30 6.01 -22.27
CA GLN A 62 9.85 4.79 -21.71
C GLN A 62 10.74 5.09 -20.51
N GLU A 63 11.62 6.09 -20.60
CA GLU A 63 12.44 6.59 -19.48
C GLU A 63 11.58 7.09 -18.32
N LEU A 64 10.55 7.89 -18.60
CA LEU A 64 9.63 8.39 -17.57
C LEU A 64 8.90 7.25 -16.87
N SER A 65 8.48 6.23 -17.62
CA SER A 65 7.83 5.04 -17.06
C SER A 65 8.77 4.25 -16.14
N ALA A 66 10.04 4.11 -16.55
CA ALA A 66 11.07 3.42 -15.77
C ALA A 66 11.42 4.19 -14.50
N ALA A 67 11.55 5.52 -14.59
CA ALA A 67 11.81 6.40 -13.45
C ALA A 67 10.66 6.35 -12.44
N GLU A 68 9.41 6.36 -12.89
CA GLU A 68 8.23 6.22 -12.03
C GLU A 68 8.20 4.83 -11.35
N ALA A 69 8.51 3.76 -12.08
CA ALA A 69 8.63 2.42 -11.52
C ALA A 69 9.75 2.32 -10.47
N TYR A 70 10.90 2.92 -10.73
CA TYR A 70 12.04 2.96 -9.80
C TYR A 70 11.70 3.74 -8.52
N ARG A 71 11.10 4.93 -8.66
CA ARG A 71 10.62 5.73 -7.51
C ARG A 71 9.65 4.92 -6.66
N LYS A 72 8.67 4.26 -7.28
CA LYS A 72 7.70 3.40 -6.58
C LYS A 72 8.36 2.19 -5.90
N ALA A 73 9.42 1.65 -6.49
CA ALA A 73 10.18 0.54 -5.91
C ALA A 73 10.98 0.98 -4.67
N ILE A 74 11.51 2.20 -4.65
CA ILE A 74 12.15 2.82 -3.48
C ILE A 74 11.10 3.18 -2.42
N GLU A 75 9.99 3.79 -2.85
CA GLU A 75 8.86 4.16 -1.98
C GLU A 75 8.03 2.95 -1.51
N LYS A 76 8.46 1.70 -1.79
CA LYS A 76 7.86 0.50 -1.20
C LYS A 76 7.61 0.78 0.28
N PRO A 77 6.36 0.63 0.74
CA PRO A 77 5.93 1.26 1.97
C PRO A 77 6.78 0.72 3.12
N SER A 78 7.57 1.60 3.74
CA SER A 78 7.82 1.46 5.17
C SER A 78 6.45 1.24 5.81
N HIS A 79 6.26 0.05 6.37
CA HIS A 79 4.99 -0.47 6.88
C HIS A 79 4.01 0.64 7.24
N LYS A 80 2.86 0.70 6.56
CA LYS A 80 1.72 1.58 6.91
C LYS A 80 1.62 1.73 8.43
N ASN A 81 2.03 2.90 8.92
CA ASN A 81 1.76 3.50 10.22
C ASN A 81 1.67 2.55 11.43
N THR A 82 2.81 2.19 12.01
CA THR A 82 2.88 1.70 13.41
C THR A 82 2.18 2.66 14.38
N LYS A 83 2.21 3.98 14.12
CA LYS A 83 1.59 5.01 14.97
C LYS A 83 0.05 4.98 14.98
N GLN A 84 -0.63 4.86 13.83
CA GLN A 84 -2.10 4.79 13.78
C GLN A 84 -2.65 3.48 14.36
N LYS A 85 -1.89 2.38 14.25
CA LYS A 85 -2.21 1.11 14.90
C LYS A 85 -2.07 1.21 16.43
N ALA A 86 -1.04 1.93 16.90
CA ALA A 86 -0.80 2.21 18.31
C ALA A 86 -1.88 3.13 18.93
N GLU A 87 -2.31 4.18 18.22
CA GLU A 87 -3.41 5.05 18.66
C GLU A 87 -4.75 4.30 18.73
N ARG A 88 -5.05 3.43 17.74
CA ARG A 88 -6.24 2.53 17.83
C ARG A 88 -6.16 1.55 19.01
N THR A 89 -4.97 1.12 19.42
CA THR A 89 -4.82 0.31 20.64
C THR A 89 -4.95 1.11 21.92
N TYR A 90 -4.74 2.42 21.87
CA TYR A 90 -4.91 3.32 23.03
C TYR A 90 -6.37 3.74 23.24
N ILE A 91 -7.12 3.92 22.15
CA ILE A 91 -8.53 4.33 22.17
C ILE A 91 -9.48 3.15 22.48
N SER A 92 -9.08 1.91 22.19
CA SER A 92 -9.88 0.69 22.46
C SER A 92 -9.30 -0.06 23.66
N PRO A 93 -9.96 -0.08 24.83
CA PRO A 93 -9.37 -0.56 26.10
C PRO A 93 -9.09 -2.08 26.17
N LYS A 94 -9.22 -2.81 25.06
CA LYS A 94 -8.65 -4.15 24.87
C LYS A 94 -8.58 -4.42 23.37
N SER A 95 -7.37 -4.62 22.84
CA SER A 95 -7.19 -5.14 21.48
C SER A 95 -7.94 -6.47 21.32
N ALA A 96 -8.34 -6.83 20.09
CA ALA A 96 -9.14 -8.04 19.85
C ALA A 96 -8.49 -9.33 20.40
N SER A 97 -7.15 -9.36 20.52
CA SER A 97 -6.40 -10.43 21.17
C SER A 97 -6.56 -10.44 22.70
N LEU A 98 -6.76 -9.30 23.35
CA LEU A 98 -6.87 -9.18 24.81
C LEU A 98 -8.32 -9.27 25.34
N ARG A 99 -9.31 -9.51 24.46
CA ARG A 99 -10.70 -9.74 24.88
C ARG A 99 -10.81 -11.08 25.63
N SER A 100 -11.63 -11.12 26.67
CA SER A 100 -11.85 -12.33 27.50
C SER A 100 -12.39 -13.53 26.71
N LYS A 101 -13.13 -13.30 25.62
CA LYS A 101 -13.63 -14.36 24.71
C LYS A 101 -12.64 -14.72 23.59
N SER A 102 -11.48 -14.05 23.51
CA SER A 102 -10.52 -14.27 22.43
C SER A 102 -9.76 -15.58 22.60
N LYS A 103 -9.73 -16.39 21.54
CA LYS A 103 -8.91 -17.62 21.47
C LYS A 103 -7.40 -17.30 21.51
N ASN A 104 -7.03 -16.08 21.13
CA ASN A 104 -5.64 -15.63 21.06
C ASN A 104 -5.21 -14.84 22.32
N ASN A 105 -6.04 -14.79 23.37
CA ASN A 105 -5.69 -14.13 24.62
C ASN A 105 -4.63 -14.97 25.38
N PRO A 106 -3.44 -14.42 25.68
CA PRO A 106 -2.42 -15.14 26.43
C PRO A 106 -2.91 -15.60 27.81
N GLU A 107 -3.80 -14.85 28.47
CA GLU A 107 -4.38 -15.24 29.76
C GLU A 107 -5.27 -16.49 29.63
N ASN A 108 -6.11 -16.55 28.58
CA ASN A 108 -6.94 -17.73 28.30
C ASN A 108 -6.08 -18.97 28.00
N LYS A 109 -4.97 -18.78 27.27
CA LYS A 109 -4.02 -19.86 27.01
C LYS A 109 -3.37 -20.38 28.30
N ARG A 110 -3.02 -19.48 29.23
CA ARG A 110 -2.50 -19.85 30.56
C ARG A 110 -3.55 -20.58 31.40
N ARG A 111 -4.80 -20.10 31.41
CA ARG A 111 -5.92 -20.74 32.11
C ARG A 111 -6.21 -22.14 31.58
N HIS A 112 -6.16 -22.34 30.26
CA HIS A 112 -6.32 -23.67 29.66
C HIS A 112 -5.22 -24.61 30.14
N LYS A 113 -3.95 -24.20 30.04
CA LYS A 113 -2.80 -25.00 30.52
C LYS A 113 -2.91 -25.35 32.01
N TYR A 114 -3.32 -24.39 32.84
CA TYR A 114 -3.50 -24.63 34.28
C TYR A 114 -4.65 -25.61 34.56
N LYS A 115 -5.77 -25.47 33.84
CA LYS A 115 -6.90 -26.40 33.95
C LYS A 115 -6.52 -27.82 33.52
N GLU A 116 -5.80 -27.97 32.41
CA GLU A 116 -5.28 -29.27 31.98
C GLU A 116 -4.37 -29.88 33.05
N ARG A 117 -3.43 -29.11 33.60
CA ARG A 117 -2.56 -29.57 34.70
C ARG A 117 -3.36 -30.03 35.92
N LEU A 118 -4.36 -29.25 36.35
CA LEU A 118 -5.21 -29.66 37.47
C LEU A 118 -6.02 -30.92 37.14
N GLU A 119 -6.45 -31.09 35.89
CA GLU A 119 -7.17 -32.29 35.46
C GLU A 119 -6.28 -33.53 35.45
N THR A 120 -5.02 -33.40 35.04
CA THR A 120 -4.02 -34.48 35.13
C THR A 120 -3.72 -34.81 36.59
N GLU A 121 -3.42 -33.82 37.42
CA GLU A 121 -3.17 -34.00 38.86
C GLU A 121 -4.36 -34.63 39.58
N ASN A 122 -5.60 -34.23 39.24
CA ASN A 122 -6.80 -34.84 39.82
C ASN A 122 -7.07 -36.26 39.32
N ARG A 123 -6.64 -36.61 38.10
CA ARG A 123 -6.74 -37.99 37.58
C ARG A 123 -5.73 -38.91 38.23
N GLU A 124 -4.53 -38.40 38.50
CA GLU A 124 -3.42 -39.13 39.10
C GLU A 124 -3.49 -39.13 40.64
N SER A 125 -4.38 -38.31 41.23
CA SER A 125 -4.59 -38.27 42.67
C SER A 125 -5.14 -39.62 43.19
N PRO A 126 -4.62 -40.12 44.32
CA PRO A 126 -5.18 -41.30 45.02
C PRO A 126 -6.67 -41.16 45.37
N TYR A 127 -7.18 -39.93 45.42
CA TYR A 127 -8.58 -39.61 45.72
C TYR A 127 -9.44 -39.33 44.47
N ALA A 128 -8.96 -39.65 43.26
CA ALA A 128 -9.64 -39.33 41.99
C ALA A 128 -11.10 -39.81 41.92
N GLU A 129 -11.39 -41.02 42.38
CA GLU A 129 -12.73 -41.63 42.46
C GLU A 129 -13.68 -40.81 43.35
N LEU A 130 -13.21 -40.42 44.55
CA LEU A 130 -13.97 -39.60 45.49
C LEU A 130 -14.23 -38.20 44.91
N ASN A 131 -13.19 -37.59 44.31
CA ASN A 131 -13.30 -36.29 43.66
C ASN A 131 -14.31 -36.29 42.49
N ARG A 132 -14.42 -37.40 41.75
CA ARG A 132 -15.46 -37.58 40.71
C ARG A 132 -16.87 -37.68 41.31
N LYS A 133 -17.06 -38.44 42.39
CA LYS A 133 -18.35 -38.54 43.09
C LYS A 133 -18.81 -37.20 43.63
N ILE A 134 -17.92 -36.45 44.29
CA ILE A 134 -18.21 -35.10 44.81
C ILE A 134 -18.62 -34.14 43.69
N ARG A 135 -17.96 -34.18 42.53
CA ARG A 135 -18.32 -33.34 41.38
C ARG A 135 -19.70 -33.69 40.80
N LYS A 136 -20.10 -34.96 40.81
CA LYS A 136 -21.43 -35.39 40.33
C LYS A 136 -22.57 -34.94 41.25
N GLN A 137 -22.32 -34.82 42.56
CA GLN A 137 -23.32 -34.33 43.51
C GLN A 137 -23.51 -32.81 43.50
N LYS A 138 -22.55 -32.06 42.94
CA LYS A 138 -22.58 -30.59 42.86
C LYS A 138 -23.10 -30.02 41.53
N LYS A 139 -23.52 -30.88 40.60
CA LYS A 139 -24.17 -30.49 39.34
C LYS A 139 -25.66 -30.75 39.45
#